data_AF-A0AAE7B9M6-F1
#
_entry.id   AF-A0AAE7B9M6-F1
#
_cell.length_a   1.000
_cell.length_b   1.000
_cell.length_c   1.000
_cell.angle_alpha   90.00
_cell.angle_beta   90.00
_cell.angle_gamma   90.00
#
_symmetry.space_group_name_H-M   'P 1'
#
loop_
_entity.id
_entity.type
_entity.pdbx_description
1 polymer ?
#
loop_
_entity_poly.entity_id
_entity_poly.type
_entity_poly.pdbx_seq_one_letter_code
_entity_poly.pdbx_strand_id
1 'polypeptide(L)'
;MTQKEISNYLDIPFATLNDWKQENSNRFKLFDLLKNLDLKLVESILSKKNNHRIFHILNRNIDNSSKFSYDEIKKAFSNKNYHNATIREQTIYSKFFKEIEPSELDDFVKTFNVSKRDIKNLYISSSFRNINGIAIKWDRRFRLKHISTNIENKKVIPSSLQKILNKKNLSHV
;
A
#
# COMPACT_ATOMS: atom_id res chain seq x y z
N MET A 1 7.74 -20.10 -22.26
CA MET A 1 7.48 -20.58 -20.88
C MET A 1 6.86 -21.97 -20.90
N THR A 2 7.26 -22.84 -19.96
CA THR A 2 6.64 -24.16 -19.73
C THR A 2 5.29 -24.03 -19.01
N GLN A 3 4.43 -25.06 -19.06
CA GLN A 3 3.16 -25.07 -18.30
C GLN A 3 3.38 -24.86 -16.80
N LYS A 4 4.47 -25.43 -16.25
CA LYS A 4 4.84 -25.26 -14.85
C LYS A 4 5.22 -23.82 -14.52
N GLU A 5 5.99 -23.16 -15.39
CA GLU A 5 6.30 -21.74 -15.24
C GLU A 5 5.06 -20.87 -15.33
N ILE A 6 4.16 -21.12 -16.29
CA ILE A 6 2.90 -20.37 -16.43
C ILE A 6 2.04 -20.53 -15.17
N SER A 7 1.93 -21.76 -14.67
CA SER A 7 1.16 -22.05 -13.46
C SER A 7 1.72 -21.31 -12.24
N ASN A 8 3.05 -21.36 -12.05
CA ASN A 8 3.72 -20.72 -10.93
C ASN A 8 3.71 -19.18 -11.00
N TYR A 9 3.87 -18.60 -12.18
CA TYR A 9 4.02 -17.14 -12.33
C TYR A 9 2.69 -16.39 -12.39
N LEU A 10 1.62 -17.05 -12.83
CA LEU A 10 0.32 -16.42 -13.06
C LEU A 10 -0.80 -16.99 -12.19
N ASP A 11 -0.47 -17.89 -11.26
CA ASP A 11 -1.42 -18.57 -10.35
C ASP A 11 -2.57 -19.27 -11.10
N ILE A 12 -2.27 -19.83 -12.28
CA ILE A 12 -3.24 -20.57 -13.09
C ILE A 12 -3.10 -22.08 -12.77
N PRO A 13 -4.16 -22.78 -12.33
CA PRO A 13 -4.08 -24.21 -12.07
C PRO A 13 -3.68 -25.03 -13.30
N PHE A 14 -2.92 -26.11 -13.09
CA PHE A 14 -2.50 -27.02 -14.17
C PHE A 14 -3.68 -27.64 -14.92
N ALA A 15 -4.76 -27.99 -14.22
CA ALA A 15 -5.98 -28.51 -14.84
C ALA A 15 -6.53 -27.52 -15.87
N THR A 16 -6.65 -26.24 -15.49
CA THR A 16 -7.07 -25.16 -16.38
C THR A 16 -6.15 -24.99 -17.58
N LEU A 17 -4.82 -25.09 -17.39
CA LEU A 17 -3.86 -25.03 -18.49
C LEU A 17 -3.95 -26.23 -19.45
N ASN A 18 -4.30 -27.41 -18.94
CA ASN A 18 -4.52 -28.60 -19.76
C ASN A 18 -5.78 -28.45 -20.61
N ASP A 19 -6.85 -27.90 -20.03
CA ASP A 19 -8.09 -27.60 -20.77
C ASP A 19 -7.85 -26.54 -21.85
N TRP A 20 -7.01 -25.53 -21.57
CA TRP A 20 -6.69 -24.49 -22.55
C TRP A 20 -5.72 -24.96 -23.64
N LYS A 21 -4.91 -25.99 -23.38
CA LYS A 21 -3.97 -26.55 -24.36
C LYS A 21 -4.66 -27.33 -25.48
N GLN A 22 -5.89 -27.79 -25.27
CA GLN A 22 -6.61 -28.57 -26.29
C GLN A 22 -6.91 -27.70 -27.52
N GLU A 23 -6.70 -28.21 -28.73
CA GLU A 23 -6.86 -27.43 -29.98
C GLU A 23 -8.31 -26.98 -30.23
N ASN A 24 -9.27 -27.73 -29.72
CA ASN A 24 -10.70 -27.39 -29.74
C ASN A 24 -11.09 -26.37 -28.64
N SER A 25 -10.16 -25.98 -27.76
CA SER A 25 -10.42 -25.02 -26.70
C SER A 25 -10.53 -23.62 -27.26
N ASN A 26 -11.58 -22.90 -26.87
CA ASN A 26 -11.73 -21.48 -27.16
C ASN A 26 -10.59 -20.62 -26.56
N ARG A 27 -9.82 -21.17 -25.61
CA ARG A 27 -8.67 -20.52 -24.95
C ARG A 27 -7.31 -20.99 -25.49
N PHE A 28 -7.27 -21.82 -26.55
CA PHE A 28 -6.01 -22.30 -27.15
C PHE A 28 -5.06 -21.16 -27.55
N LYS A 29 -5.59 -20.10 -28.17
CA LYS A 29 -4.79 -18.92 -28.55
C LYS A 29 -4.18 -18.20 -27.34
N LEU A 30 -4.89 -18.16 -26.21
CA LEU A 30 -4.38 -17.58 -24.98
C LEU A 30 -3.26 -18.45 -24.40
N PHE A 31 -3.46 -19.77 -24.39
CA PHE A 31 -2.44 -20.72 -23.96
C PHE A 31 -1.17 -20.60 -24.80
N ASP A 32 -1.30 -20.52 -26.13
CA ASP A 32 -0.17 -20.36 -27.04
C ASP A 32 0.57 -19.02 -26.81
N LEU A 33 -0.17 -17.93 -26.60
CA LEU A 33 0.43 -16.65 -26.22
C LEU A 33 1.23 -16.77 -24.92
N LEU A 34 0.66 -17.36 -23.87
CA LEU A 34 1.34 -17.54 -22.58
C LEU A 34 2.59 -18.41 -22.71
N LYS A 35 2.55 -19.44 -23.55
CA LYS A 35 3.70 -20.31 -23.86
C LYS A 35 4.82 -19.54 -24.56
N ASN A 36 4.48 -18.56 -25.40
CA ASN A 36 5.43 -17.77 -26.18
C ASN A 36 5.90 -16.48 -25.48
N LEU A 37 5.43 -16.20 -24.25
CA LEU A 37 5.97 -15.09 -23.46
C LEU A 37 7.45 -15.32 -23.11
N ASP A 38 8.22 -14.22 -23.15
CA ASP A 38 9.60 -14.20 -22.69
C ASP A 38 9.65 -14.31 -21.17
N LEU A 39 10.25 -15.40 -20.69
CA LEU A 39 10.39 -15.70 -19.27
C LEU A 39 11.22 -14.63 -18.55
N LYS A 40 12.30 -14.11 -19.18
CA LYS A 40 13.12 -13.04 -18.56
C LYS A 40 12.31 -11.76 -18.39
N LEU A 41 11.48 -11.42 -19.36
CA LEU A 41 10.58 -10.28 -19.28
C LEU A 41 9.57 -10.48 -18.15
N VAL A 42 8.91 -11.64 -18.08
CA VAL A 42 7.94 -11.95 -17.01
C VAL A 42 8.59 -11.89 -15.62
N GLU A 43 9.75 -12.52 -15.45
CA GLU A 43 10.52 -12.46 -14.20
C GLU A 43 10.94 -11.04 -13.86
N SER A 44 11.35 -10.23 -14.83
CA SER A 44 11.71 -8.82 -14.59
C SER A 44 10.51 -7.99 -14.12
N ILE A 45 9.31 -8.26 -14.66
CA ILE A 45 8.09 -7.57 -14.25
C ILE A 45 7.69 -8.02 -12.84
N LEU A 46 7.78 -9.31 -12.54
CA LEU A 46 7.42 -9.86 -11.23
C LEU A 46 8.42 -9.46 -10.14
N SER A 47 9.72 -9.50 -10.42
CA SER A 47 10.77 -9.04 -9.49
C SER A 47 10.70 -7.54 -9.22
N LYS A 48 10.33 -6.72 -10.22
CA LYS A 48 10.02 -5.30 -10.01
C LYS A 48 8.89 -5.08 -9.00
N LYS A 49 7.89 -5.97 -8.91
CA LYS A 49 6.82 -5.86 -7.89
C LYS A 49 7.38 -5.98 -6.47
N ASN A 50 8.35 -6.85 -6.25
CA ASN A 50 8.94 -7.12 -4.93
C ASN A 50 10.05 -6.13 -4.54
N ASN A 51 10.78 -5.59 -5.52
CA ASN A 51 11.85 -4.60 -5.30
C ASN A 51 11.38 -3.15 -5.44
N HIS A 52 10.07 -2.92 -5.50
CA HIS A 52 9.53 -1.57 -5.62
C HIS A 52 9.84 -0.75 -4.37
N ARG A 53 10.24 0.53 -4.54
CA ARG A 53 10.51 1.45 -3.42
C ARG A 53 9.38 1.46 -2.40
N ILE A 54 8.14 1.45 -2.88
CA ILE A 54 6.95 1.43 -2.02
C ILE A 54 6.88 0.14 -1.19
N PHE A 55 7.17 -1.02 -1.79
CA PHE A 55 7.19 -2.29 -1.08
C PHE A 55 8.27 -2.28 0.02
N HIS A 56 9.44 -1.70 -0.26
CA HIS A 56 10.49 -1.50 0.73
C HIS A 56 10.06 -0.58 1.88
N ILE A 57 9.39 0.55 1.60
CA ILE A 57 8.87 1.46 2.63
C ILE A 57 7.85 0.76 3.53
N LEU A 58 6.90 0.04 2.92
CA LEU A 58 5.87 -0.68 3.66
C LEU A 58 6.47 -1.79 4.55
N ASN A 59 7.55 -2.44 4.09
CA ASN A 59 8.23 -3.50 4.83
C ASN A 59 9.44 -3.04 5.66
N ARG A 60 9.69 -1.73 5.74
CA ARG A 60 10.81 -1.19 6.51
C ARG A 60 10.60 -1.39 8.00
N ASN A 61 11.63 -1.87 8.69
CA ASN A 61 11.63 -2.17 10.13
C ASN A 61 10.59 -3.22 10.55
N ILE A 62 10.32 -4.19 9.67
CA ILE A 62 9.48 -5.36 9.96
C ILE A 62 10.35 -6.61 9.85
N ASP A 63 10.20 -7.51 10.82
CA ASP A 63 10.87 -8.81 10.80
C ASP A 63 10.51 -9.61 9.55
N ASN A 64 11.45 -10.40 9.05
CA ASN A 64 11.28 -11.16 7.80
C ASN A 64 10.03 -12.06 7.82
N SER A 65 9.69 -12.64 8.97
CA SER A 65 8.50 -13.49 9.16
C SER A 65 7.17 -12.73 9.12
N SER A 66 7.21 -11.40 9.30
CA SER A 66 6.02 -10.55 9.43
C SER A 66 5.83 -9.58 8.27
N LYS A 67 6.74 -9.58 7.28
CA LYS A 67 6.67 -8.72 6.10
C LYS A 67 5.33 -8.90 5.38
N PHE A 68 4.80 -7.78 4.90
CA PHE A 68 3.60 -7.75 4.08
C PHE A 68 3.90 -8.33 2.71
N SER A 69 3.07 -9.28 2.29
CA SER A 69 3.08 -9.76 0.91
C SER A 69 2.40 -8.77 -0.03
N TYR A 70 2.63 -8.94 -1.34
CA TYR A 70 1.94 -8.17 -2.36
C TYR A 70 0.42 -8.31 -2.26
N ASP A 71 -0.07 -9.54 -2.06
CA ASP A 71 -1.50 -9.82 -1.96
C ASP A 71 -2.12 -9.26 -0.68
N GLU A 72 -1.39 -9.26 0.43
CA GLU A 72 -1.84 -8.62 1.67
C GLU A 72 -2.04 -7.11 1.47
N ILE A 73 -1.09 -6.43 0.81
CA ILE A 73 -1.20 -5.00 0.52
C ILE A 73 -2.38 -4.75 -0.44
N LYS A 74 -2.46 -5.51 -1.53
CA LYS A 74 -3.55 -5.39 -2.50
C LYS A 74 -4.92 -5.60 -1.84
N LYS A 75 -5.04 -6.62 -0.99
CA LYS A 75 -6.28 -6.93 -0.25
C LYS A 75 -6.64 -5.80 0.70
N ALA A 76 -5.67 -5.27 1.45
CA ALA A 76 -5.90 -4.15 2.36
C ALA A 76 -6.55 -2.96 1.61
N PHE A 77 -5.97 -2.56 0.48
CA PHE A 77 -6.48 -1.43 -0.30
C PHE A 77 -7.68 -1.75 -1.20
N SER A 78 -8.19 -2.99 -1.17
CA SER A 78 -9.47 -3.35 -1.78
C SER A 78 -10.65 -3.09 -0.83
N ASN A 79 -10.40 -2.88 0.47
CA ASN A 79 -11.41 -2.47 1.43
C ASN A 79 -11.79 -1.00 1.25
N LYS A 80 -13.06 -0.65 1.55
CA LYS A 80 -13.58 0.72 1.37
C LYS A 80 -13.64 1.54 2.66
N ASN A 81 -13.54 0.89 3.80
CA ASN A 81 -13.74 1.51 5.11
C ASN A 81 -12.61 1.14 6.07
N TYR A 82 -11.93 2.16 6.60
CA TYR A 82 -10.84 2.03 7.54
C TYR A 82 -11.27 1.34 8.84
N HIS A 83 -12.49 1.59 9.32
CA HIS A 83 -12.98 1.04 10.59
C HIS A 83 -13.17 -0.47 10.58
N ASN A 84 -13.34 -1.07 9.40
CA ASN A 84 -13.48 -2.51 9.25
C ASN A 84 -12.12 -3.22 9.09
N ALA A 85 -11.02 -2.47 9.11
CA ALA A 85 -9.71 -3.00 8.84
C ALA A 85 -9.10 -3.65 10.09
N THR A 86 -8.43 -4.77 9.87
CA THR A 86 -7.63 -5.47 10.88
C THR A 86 -6.44 -4.61 11.34
N ILE A 87 -5.87 -4.93 12.50
CA ILE A 87 -4.66 -4.25 13.02
C ILE A 87 -3.51 -4.30 11.98
N ARG A 88 -3.38 -5.42 11.28
CA ARG A 88 -2.37 -5.61 10.23
C ARG A 88 -2.59 -4.66 9.06
N GLU A 89 -3.82 -4.54 8.57
CA GLU A 89 -4.17 -3.58 7.50
C GLU A 89 -4.04 -2.12 7.95
N GLN A 90 -4.44 -1.79 9.18
CA GLN A 90 -4.23 -0.46 9.75
C GLN A 90 -2.75 -0.08 9.83
N THR A 91 -1.87 -1.05 10.09
CA THR A 91 -0.42 -0.86 10.05
C THR A 91 0.06 -0.52 8.65
N ILE A 92 -0.44 -1.24 7.62
CA ILE A 92 -0.16 -0.95 6.21
C ILE A 92 -0.61 0.48 5.87
N TYR A 93 -1.82 0.88 6.24
CA TYR A 93 -2.34 2.23 5.97
C TYR A 93 -1.52 3.30 6.70
N SER A 94 -1.12 3.05 7.94
CA SER A 94 -0.29 3.96 8.72
C SER A 94 1.04 4.23 8.01
N LYS A 95 1.73 3.18 7.57
CA LYS A 95 2.96 3.33 6.79
C LYS A 95 2.72 4.03 5.46
N PHE A 96 1.65 3.67 4.76
CA PHE A 96 1.29 4.29 3.48
C PHE A 96 1.07 5.80 3.62
N PHE A 97 0.12 6.23 4.45
CA PHE A 97 -0.27 7.65 4.54
C PHE A 97 0.80 8.53 5.21
N LYS A 98 1.66 7.95 6.06
CA LYS A 98 2.74 8.69 6.74
C LYS A 98 4.02 8.79 5.92
N GLU A 99 4.38 7.73 5.21
CA GLU A 99 5.73 7.60 4.61
C GLU A 99 5.75 7.74 3.09
N ILE A 100 4.62 7.52 2.41
CA ILE A 100 4.54 7.64 0.94
C ILE A 100 4.06 9.03 0.56
N GLU A 101 4.74 9.64 -0.41
CA GLU A 101 4.37 10.97 -0.87
C GLU A 101 3.17 10.91 -1.84
N PRO A 102 2.27 11.91 -1.83
CA PRO A 102 1.08 11.86 -2.66
C PRO A 102 1.35 11.80 -4.17
N SER A 103 2.52 12.28 -4.63
CA SER A 103 2.97 12.14 -6.02
C SER A 103 3.13 10.69 -6.46
N GLU A 104 3.41 9.79 -5.52
CA GLU A 104 3.67 8.36 -5.76
C GLU A 104 2.40 7.52 -5.75
N LEU A 105 1.23 8.13 -5.51
CA LEU A 105 -0.04 7.41 -5.46
C LEU A 105 -0.39 6.73 -6.80
N ASP A 106 -0.12 7.38 -7.93
CA ASP A 106 -0.47 6.77 -9.23
C ASP A 106 0.45 5.58 -9.55
N ASP A 107 1.70 5.63 -9.08
CA ASP A 107 2.63 4.51 -9.17
C ASP A 107 2.15 3.36 -8.29
N PHE A 108 1.80 3.63 -7.02
CA PHE A 108 1.20 2.65 -6.12
C PHE A 108 -0.02 1.94 -6.72
N VAL A 109 -0.95 2.72 -7.26
CA VAL A 109 -2.18 2.22 -7.89
C VAL A 109 -1.86 1.24 -9.03
N LYS A 110 -0.86 1.57 -9.85
CA LYS A 110 -0.41 0.70 -10.94
C LYS A 110 0.30 -0.54 -10.40
N THR A 111 1.21 -0.39 -9.44
CA THR A 111 2.00 -1.49 -8.88
C THR A 111 1.10 -2.56 -8.29
N PHE A 112 0.13 -2.18 -7.45
CA PHE A 112 -0.73 -3.12 -6.72
C PHE A 112 -2.06 -3.42 -7.41
N ASN A 113 -2.34 -2.76 -8.54
CA ASN A 113 -3.61 -2.83 -9.27
C ASN A 113 -4.82 -2.59 -8.36
N VAL A 114 -4.81 -1.46 -7.66
CA VAL A 114 -5.83 -1.05 -6.68
C VAL A 114 -6.54 0.22 -7.11
N SER A 115 -7.77 0.42 -6.67
CA SER A 115 -8.58 1.56 -7.07
C SER A 115 -8.18 2.84 -6.32
N LYS A 116 -7.86 3.90 -7.06
CA LYS A 116 -7.63 5.25 -6.48
C LYS A 116 -8.84 5.75 -5.70
N ARG A 117 -10.06 5.36 -6.09
CA ARG A 117 -11.30 5.70 -5.39
C ARG A 117 -11.39 4.99 -4.04
N ASP A 118 -10.96 3.72 -3.97
CA ASP A 118 -11.02 2.96 -2.72
C ASP A 118 -9.97 3.48 -1.73
N ILE A 119 -8.76 3.82 -2.18
CA ILE A 119 -7.77 4.51 -1.34
C ILE A 119 -8.31 5.85 -0.82
N LYS A 120 -9.00 6.62 -1.67
CA LYS A 120 -9.64 7.88 -1.25
C LYS A 120 -10.70 7.64 -0.17
N ASN A 121 -11.54 6.61 -0.31
CA ASN A 121 -12.58 6.27 0.67
C ASN A 121 -11.96 5.83 2.00
N LEU A 122 -10.94 4.97 1.95
CA LEU A 122 -10.15 4.58 3.12
C LEU A 122 -9.60 5.82 3.83
N TYR A 123 -8.96 6.72 3.10
CA TYR A 123 -8.43 7.97 3.64
C TYR A 123 -9.52 8.82 4.33
N ILE A 124 -10.67 9.03 3.68
CA ILE A 124 -11.78 9.82 4.23
C ILE A 124 -12.28 9.24 5.55
N SER A 125 -12.40 7.92 5.63
CA SER A 125 -12.83 7.20 6.85
C SER A 125 -11.73 7.03 7.91
N SER A 126 -10.48 7.39 7.60
CA SER A 126 -9.35 7.12 8.47
C SER A 126 -9.06 8.27 9.44
N SER A 127 -8.45 7.93 10.57
CA SER A 127 -7.94 8.93 11.53
C SER A 127 -6.78 9.77 10.96
N PHE A 128 -6.16 9.36 9.85
CA PHE A 128 -5.06 10.10 9.21
C PHE A 128 -5.49 11.47 8.69
N ARG A 129 -6.78 11.64 8.36
CA ARG A 129 -7.35 12.94 7.96
C ARG A 129 -7.42 13.96 9.10
N ASN A 130 -7.27 13.51 10.36
CA ASN A 130 -7.23 14.39 11.53
C ASN A 130 -5.81 14.82 11.91
N ILE A 131 -4.77 14.23 11.29
CA ILE A 131 -3.37 14.50 11.62
C ILE A 131 -2.87 15.67 10.77
N ASN A 132 -2.54 16.77 11.42
CA ASN A 132 -2.00 17.95 10.74
C ASN A 132 -0.70 17.61 9.99
N GLY A 133 -0.54 18.12 8.76
CA GLY A 133 0.52 17.74 7.83
C GLY A 133 0.14 16.56 6.92
N ILE A 134 -0.29 15.42 7.45
CA ILE A 134 -0.81 14.29 6.64
C ILE A 134 -2.09 14.73 5.93
N ALA A 135 -3.00 15.34 6.69
CA ALA A 135 -4.27 15.84 6.19
C ALA A 135 -4.07 16.84 5.04
N ILE A 136 -3.19 17.82 5.22
CA ILE A 136 -2.87 18.84 4.20
C ILE A 136 -2.38 18.20 2.90
N LYS A 137 -1.44 17.25 2.99
CA LYS A 137 -0.85 16.57 1.83
C LYS A 137 -1.91 15.75 1.06
N TRP A 138 -2.69 14.94 1.77
CA TRP A 138 -3.61 13.99 1.15
C TRP A 138 -4.97 14.59 0.77
N ASP A 139 -5.49 15.55 1.52
CA ASP A 139 -6.70 16.30 1.12
C ASP A 139 -6.46 17.01 -0.22
N ARG A 140 -5.29 17.65 -0.40
CA ARG A 140 -4.89 18.26 -1.68
C ARG A 140 -4.86 17.23 -2.80
N ARG A 141 -4.22 16.07 -2.56
CA ARG A 141 -4.12 14.98 -3.55
C ARG A 141 -5.48 14.45 -3.98
N PHE A 142 -6.43 14.33 -3.05
CA PHE A 142 -7.76 13.81 -3.31
C PHE A 142 -8.81 14.86 -3.65
N ARG A 143 -8.40 16.15 -3.75
CA ARG A 143 -9.27 17.30 -3.98
C ARG A 143 -10.42 17.35 -2.97
N LEU A 144 -10.09 17.17 -1.70
CA LEU A 144 -11.02 17.22 -0.58
C LEU A 144 -10.95 18.61 0.07
N LYS A 145 -12.08 19.08 0.58
CA LYS A 145 -12.09 20.26 1.46
C LYS A 145 -11.31 19.91 2.72
N HIS A 146 -10.27 20.67 3.00
CA HIS A 146 -9.45 20.46 4.19
C HIS A 146 -10.31 20.72 5.43
N ILE A 147 -10.32 19.76 6.35
CA ILE A 147 -10.95 19.93 7.65
C ILE A 147 -9.85 20.47 8.56
N SER A 148 -9.85 21.79 8.78
CA SER A 148 -9.02 22.37 9.82
C SER A 148 -9.52 21.84 11.15
N THR A 149 -8.86 20.82 11.69
CA THR A 149 -9.02 20.49 13.10
C THR A 149 -8.43 21.67 13.87
N ASN A 150 -9.29 22.53 14.44
CA ASN A 150 -8.93 23.52 15.45
C ASN A 150 -8.50 22.82 16.76
N ILE A 151 -7.70 21.76 16.65
CA ILE A 151 -6.93 21.25 17.75
C ILE A 151 -5.68 22.11 17.71
N GLU A 152 -5.77 23.28 18.34
CA GLU A 152 -4.57 23.87 18.92
C GLU A 152 -3.95 22.74 19.74
N ASN A 153 -2.90 22.11 19.20
CA ASN A 153 -1.97 21.36 20.01
C ASN A 153 -1.36 22.40 20.95
N LYS A 154 -2.08 22.74 22.03
CA LYS A 154 -1.44 23.26 23.23
C LYS A 154 -0.41 22.21 23.53
N LYS A 155 0.86 22.51 23.20
CA LYS A 155 1.99 21.67 23.57
C LYS A 155 1.95 21.66 25.09
N VAL A 156 1.23 20.70 25.66
CA VAL A 156 1.21 20.49 27.11
C VAL A 156 2.61 20.01 27.40
N ILE A 157 3.45 20.94 27.85
CA ILE A 157 4.80 20.62 28.29
C ILE A 157 4.60 19.60 29.42
N PRO A 158 5.16 18.37 29.30
CA PRO A 158 5.04 17.39 30.36
C PRO A 158 5.51 18.00 31.68
N SER A 159 4.77 17.77 32.77
CA SER A 159 5.01 18.42 34.07
C SER A 159 6.46 18.25 34.55
N SER A 160 7.09 17.12 34.21
CA SER A 160 8.50 16.81 34.45
C SER A 160 9.45 17.80 33.75
N LEU A 161 9.16 18.13 32.49
CA LEU A 161 9.95 19.05 31.65
C LEU A 161 9.74 20.50 32.11
N GLN A 162 8.52 20.84 32.52
CA GLN A 162 8.18 22.15 33.10
C GLN A 162 8.93 22.40 34.42
N LYS A 163 9.03 21.38 35.28
CA LYS A 163 9.83 21.44 36.52
C LYS A 163 11.32 21.68 36.24
N ILE A 164 11.87 21.06 35.19
CA ILE A 164 13.28 21.23 34.79
C ILE A 164 13.54 22.65 34.26
N LEU A 165 12.64 23.17 33.41
CA LEU A 165 12.73 24.53 32.85
C LEU A 165 12.65 25.59 33.96
N ASN A 166 11.72 25.42 34.91
CA ASN A 166 11.57 26.31 36.05
C ASN A 166 12.80 26.29 36.96
N LYS A 167 13.43 25.11 37.16
CA LYS A 167 14.65 24.99 37.96
C LYS A 167 15.88 25.64 37.30
N LYS A 168 15.85 25.86 35.98
CA LYS A 168 16.94 26.49 35.22
C LYS A 168 16.74 27.98 34.94
N ASN A 169 15.68 28.63 35.45
CA ASN A 169 15.32 30.03 35.17
C ASN A 169 15.23 30.36 33.67
N LEU A 170 14.76 29.42 32.85
CA LEU A 170 14.61 29.59 31.40
C LEU A 170 13.18 29.94 30.97
N SER A 171 12.34 30.45 31.88
CA SER A 171 10.91 30.69 31.64
C SER A 171 10.58 31.90 30.75
N HIS A 172 11.59 32.54 30.14
CA HIS A 172 11.43 33.60 29.16
C HIS A 172 12.33 33.37 27.94
N VAL A 173 11.89 32.50 27.02
CA VAL A 173 12.11 32.59 25.56
C VAL A 173 10.88 32.02 24.86
#